data_AF-A0A2E7BQM0-F1
#
_entry.id   AF-A0A2E7BQM0-F1
#
_cell.length_a   1.000
_cell.length_b   1.000
_cell.length_c   1.000
_cell.angle_alpha   90.00
_cell.angle_beta   90.00
_cell.angle_gamma   90.00
#
_symmetry.space_group_name_H-M   'P 1'
#
loop_
_entity.id
_entity.type
_entity.pdbx_description
1 polymer ?
#
loop_
_entity_poly.entity_id
_entity_poly.type
_entity_poly.pdbx_seq_one_letter_code
_entity_poly.pdbx_strand_id
1 'polypeptide(L)'
;MSLRICPPLLLLCLVACAPEARYSANALEPIDTSDSQPPLVEIEEEEETPPSPPSQDLSGDRCFHLEPQNFPSCCNGGEARCIDQGQVPDHLRRFGTDCGQDGLCIPSKILQAVDHVPLVECTSIGHRAGACRSTCGPLARFYGGQLPQDRCDDGDRCVPCVDPDTGEPTGACESVQCLPQSGHDIPEQEPESGLGGEFSCENPPDEPVIDVNILPECGVQARCVPTLLVEEDLRDDLSSCENDEGRCVPEELVEAQGFWTPPSCEFPGGLEGRCLSTVFPAVGERAHELSRGSCQEHERCSPCCDPTTGELTDACNVGCDEGPAEGTQCEPIFTSCCEDRGQCLARELIPAGDRRSLERDQCDRGMLCVPHLVREEDPRPATCRGEMLLLGQAYTGVCLPDCLKVPLEVLMVSQDCGRQEKCVPCRGPLGRPTGAPGCPD
;
A
#
# COMPACT_ATOMS: atom_id res chain seq x y z
N MET A 1 -4.57 30.89 53.69
CA MET A 1 -3.46 30.05 53.22
C MET A 1 -3.11 30.51 51.82
N SER A 2 -2.02 31.26 51.68
CA SER A 2 -1.57 31.86 50.43
C SER A 2 -0.83 30.83 49.59
N LEU A 3 -1.35 30.51 48.41
CA LEU A 3 -0.60 29.78 47.38
C LEU A 3 0.03 30.80 46.40
N ARG A 4 1.33 30.63 46.23
CA ARG A 4 2.24 31.49 45.48
C ARG A 4 2.14 31.17 43.99
N ILE A 5 2.12 32.24 43.20
CA ILE A 5 2.26 32.26 41.74
C ILE A 5 3.76 32.18 41.42
N CYS A 6 4.16 31.20 40.60
CA CYS A 6 5.48 31.17 39.96
C CYS A 6 5.40 31.84 38.57
N PRO A 7 6.36 32.69 38.17
CA PRO A 7 6.42 33.27 36.83
C PRO A 7 7.17 32.33 35.85
N PRO A 8 6.98 32.47 34.53
CA PRO A 8 7.67 31.64 33.55
C PRO A 8 9.10 32.14 33.32
N LEU A 9 10.05 31.20 33.35
CA LEU A 9 11.44 31.42 33.01
C LEU A 9 11.59 31.42 31.48
N LEU A 10 12.14 32.52 30.97
CA LEU A 10 12.51 32.76 29.58
C LEU A 10 13.73 31.88 29.23
N LEU A 11 13.55 30.82 28.43
CA LEU A 11 14.64 30.01 27.91
C LEU A 11 15.01 30.49 26.50
N LEU A 12 16.13 31.21 26.40
CA LEU A 12 16.82 31.51 25.14
C LEU A 12 17.39 30.21 24.56
N CYS A 13 16.85 29.74 23.44
CA CYS A 13 17.57 28.81 22.57
C CYS A 13 18.52 29.59 21.65
N LEU A 14 19.81 29.49 21.95
CA LEU A 14 20.90 29.84 21.04
C LEU A 14 20.95 28.77 19.94
N VAL A 15 20.50 29.13 18.73
CA VAL A 15 20.75 28.38 17.51
C VAL A 15 22.22 28.60 17.13
N ALA A 16 23.04 27.55 17.30
CA ALA A 16 24.40 27.52 16.77
C ALA A 16 24.33 27.19 15.28
N CYS A 17 24.76 28.14 14.44
CA CYS A 17 25.01 27.96 13.02
C CYS A 17 26.13 26.92 12.80
N ALA A 18 25.84 25.88 12.03
CA ALA A 18 26.85 25.09 11.34
C ALA A 18 27.11 25.69 9.95
N PRO A 19 28.36 25.77 9.46
CA PRO A 19 28.65 26.29 8.13
C PRO A 19 28.54 25.19 7.07
N GLU A 20 27.81 25.48 6.00
CA GLU A 20 27.92 24.80 4.71
C GLU A 20 29.28 25.13 4.05
N ALA A 21 29.85 24.13 3.37
CA ALA A 21 30.19 24.21 1.94
C ALA A 21 31.37 23.29 1.59
N ARG A 22 31.14 22.40 0.62
CA ARG A 22 31.77 22.42 -0.72
C ARG A 22 31.56 21.07 -1.40
N TYR A 23 30.50 20.96 -2.20
CA TYR A 23 30.44 19.98 -3.26
C TYR A 23 30.78 20.71 -4.56
N SER A 24 31.93 20.37 -5.13
CA SER A 24 32.43 20.93 -6.39
C SER A 24 31.78 20.15 -7.53
N ALA A 25 30.91 20.79 -8.30
CA ALA A 25 30.44 20.26 -9.57
C ALA A 25 31.58 20.37 -10.60
N ASN A 26 32.13 19.23 -11.01
CA ASN A 26 32.98 19.16 -12.19
C ASN A 26 32.09 18.99 -13.42
N ALA A 27 32.19 19.94 -14.34
CA ALA A 27 31.66 19.87 -15.68
C ALA A 27 32.36 18.73 -16.45
N LEU A 28 31.58 17.84 -17.05
CA LEU A 28 32.06 16.90 -18.06
C LEU A 28 31.59 17.38 -19.43
N GLU A 29 32.56 17.67 -20.28
CA GLU A 29 32.39 17.93 -21.72
C GLU A 29 32.06 16.63 -22.47
N PRO A 30 31.38 16.69 -23.63
CA PRO A 30 31.12 15.51 -24.45
C PRO A 30 32.39 15.07 -25.19
N ILE A 31 32.83 13.84 -24.94
CA ILE A 31 33.90 13.20 -25.71
C ILE A 31 33.26 12.45 -26.88
N ASP A 32 33.57 12.93 -28.08
CA ASP A 32 33.36 12.25 -29.36
C ASP A 32 34.42 11.15 -29.50
N THR A 33 34.00 9.89 -29.48
CA THR A 33 34.86 8.73 -29.79
C THR A 33 34.36 8.03 -31.03
N SER A 34 34.82 8.55 -32.17
CA SER A 34 34.92 7.86 -33.44
C SER A 34 36.11 6.88 -33.44
N ASP A 35 35.88 5.69 -34.01
CA ASP A 35 36.83 4.72 -34.57
C ASP A 35 38.09 4.35 -33.79
N SER A 36 38.14 3.09 -33.30
CA SER A 36 39.22 2.12 -33.56
C SER A 36 39.01 0.85 -32.74
N GLN A 37 38.49 -0.21 -33.38
CA GLN A 37 38.53 -1.57 -32.84
C GLN A 37 39.88 -2.23 -33.17
N PRO A 38 40.67 -2.69 -32.20
CA PRO A 38 41.76 -3.64 -32.44
C PRO A 38 41.21 -5.06 -32.66
N PRO A 39 41.95 -5.94 -33.36
CA PRO A 39 41.49 -7.28 -33.69
C PRO A 39 41.36 -8.15 -32.43
N LEU A 40 40.19 -8.77 -32.27
CA LEU A 40 39.93 -9.84 -31.30
C LEU A 40 40.87 -11.01 -31.56
N VAL A 41 41.63 -11.38 -30.53
CA VAL A 41 42.28 -12.68 -30.42
C VAL A 41 41.31 -13.57 -29.65
N GLU A 42 40.75 -14.56 -30.33
CA GLU A 42 39.97 -15.63 -29.70
C GLU A 42 40.92 -16.49 -28.85
N ILE A 43 40.73 -16.46 -27.54
CA ILE A 43 41.32 -17.42 -26.61
C ILE A 43 40.16 -18.33 -26.21
N GLU A 44 40.16 -19.55 -26.74
CA GLU A 44 39.25 -20.62 -26.35
C GLU A 44 39.71 -21.12 -24.96
N GLU A 45 39.12 -20.56 -23.90
CA GLU A 45 39.19 -21.17 -22.56
C GLU A 45 38.04 -22.19 -22.45
N GLU A 46 38.42 -23.47 -22.44
CA GLU A 46 37.51 -24.58 -22.15
C GLU A 46 37.05 -24.49 -20.68
N GLU A 47 35.88 -23.86 -20.45
CA GLU A 47 35.14 -24.00 -19.21
C GLU A 47 34.57 -25.42 -19.12
N GLU A 48 35.13 -26.24 -18.23
CA GLU A 48 34.53 -27.51 -17.82
C GLU A 48 33.20 -27.22 -17.12
N THR A 49 32.10 -27.43 -17.85
CA THR A 49 30.75 -27.35 -17.30
C THR A 49 30.56 -28.43 -16.24
N PRO A 50 30.12 -28.10 -15.02
CA PRO A 50 29.81 -29.10 -14.01
C PRO A 50 28.72 -30.03 -14.56
N PRO A 51 28.81 -31.35 -14.30
CA PRO A 51 27.88 -32.31 -14.88
C PRO A 51 26.45 -31.96 -14.47
N SER A 52 25.56 -31.82 -15.46
CA SER A 52 24.13 -31.69 -15.24
C SER A 52 23.65 -32.84 -14.35
N PRO A 53 22.83 -32.56 -13.31
CA PRO A 53 22.25 -33.62 -12.51
C PRO A 53 21.45 -34.57 -13.40
N PRO A 54 21.41 -35.88 -13.09
CA PRO A 54 20.72 -36.86 -13.91
C PRO A 54 19.25 -36.47 -14.06
N SER A 55 18.82 -36.27 -15.30
CA SER A 55 17.41 -36.08 -15.65
C SER A 55 16.65 -37.35 -15.29
N GLN A 56 15.98 -37.34 -14.14
CA GLN A 56 15.06 -38.41 -13.76
C GLN A 56 13.76 -38.22 -14.54
N ASP A 57 13.31 -39.28 -15.20
CA ASP A 57 12.02 -39.32 -15.89
C ASP A 57 10.91 -39.34 -14.85
N LEU A 58 10.31 -38.18 -14.59
CA LEU A 58 9.27 -37.94 -13.58
C LEU A 58 7.85 -38.18 -14.12
N SER A 59 7.71 -38.87 -15.26
CA SER A 59 6.42 -39.09 -15.92
C SER A 59 5.54 -40.20 -15.31
N GLY A 60 5.84 -40.68 -14.10
CA GLY A 60 5.15 -41.80 -13.46
C GLY A 60 4.24 -41.40 -12.28
N ASP A 61 3.07 -42.04 -12.20
CA ASP A 61 1.92 -41.87 -11.30
C ASP A 61 2.16 -41.99 -9.76
N ARG A 62 3.29 -41.52 -9.22
CA ARG A 62 3.60 -41.61 -7.79
C ARG A 62 4.12 -40.29 -7.27
N CYS A 63 3.93 -40.02 -5.98
CA CYS A 63 4.67 -38.91 -5.37
C CYS A 63 6.16 -39.09 -5.62
N PHE A 64 6.81 -37.94 -5.76
CA PHE A 64 8.25 -37.78 -5.80
C PHE A 64 8.85 -38.58 -4.64
N HIS A 65 9.37 -39.77 -4.90
CA HIS A 65 10.32 -40.39 -3.99
C HIS A 65 11.68 -39.76 -4.26
N LEU A 66 11.78 -38.48 -3.93
CA LEU A 66 13.01 -37.74 -4.04
C LEU A 66 13.78 -37.95 -2.75
N GLU A 67 15.02 -38.41 -2.90
CA GLU A 67 15.97 -38.49 -1.81
C GLU A 67 16.33 -37.09 -1.32
N PRO A 68 15.84 -36.65 -0.13
CA PRO A 68 15.96 -35.24 0.27
C PRO A 68 17.42 -34.80 0.45
N GLN A 69 18.34 -35.72 0.70
CA GLN A 69 19.78 -35.45 0.81
C GLN A 69 20.42 -34.88 -0.47
N ASN A 70 19.76 -34.99 -1.63
CA ASN A 70 20.28 -34.50 -2.90
C ASN A 70 19.97 -33.02 -3.16
N PHE A 71 19.23 -32.39 -2.26
CA PHE A 71 18.78 -31.00 -2.38
C PHE A 71 19.33 -30.17 -1.21
N PRO A 72 19.57 -28.87 -1.40
CA PRO A 72 20.03 -28.00 -0.32
C PRO A 72 18.92 -27.78 0.72
N SER A 73 19.30 -27.65 1.99
CA SER A 73 18.36 -27.24 3.04
C SER A 73 17.91 -25.79 2.81
N CYS A 74 16.61 -25.52 2.96
CA CYS A 74 16.01 -24.20 2.75
C CYS A 74 15.38 -23.61 4.01
N CYS A 75 15.46 -24.32 5.14
CA CYS A 75 14.78 -23.94 6.37
C CYS A 75 15.63 -24.32 7.59
N ASN A 76 15.69 -23.40 8.55
CA ASN A 76 16.46 -23.59 9.79
C ASN A 76 15.63 -24.24 10.92
N GLY A 77 14.31 -24.24 10.78
CA GLY A 77 13.37 -24.71 11.81
C GLY A 77 12.92 -26.17 11.66
N GLY A 78 13.22 -26.83 10.54
CA GLY A 78 12.76 -28.19 10.28
C GLY A 78 13.43 -28.82 9.04
N GLU A 79 13.08 -30.07 8.76
CA GLU A 79 13.63 -30.80 7.63
C GLU A 79 12.93 -30.43 6.32
N ALA A 80 13.41 -29.39 5.62
CA ALA A 80 12.92 -29.04 4.28
C ALA A 80 14.05 -28.92 3.26
N ARG A 81 13.70 -29.00 1.98
CA ARG A 81 14.64 -28.97 0.85
C ARG A 81 14.17 -28.03 -0.25
N CYS A 82 15.11 -27.28 -0.82
CA CYS A 82 14.83 -26.42 -1.96
C CYS A 82 14.79 -27.26 -3.22
N ILE A 83 13.64 -27.29 -3.89
CA ILE A 83 13.42 -28.00 -5.14
C ILE A 83 13.05 -26.99 -6.21
N ASP A 84 13.58 -27.16 -7.41
CA ASP A 84 13.18 -26.37 -8.57
C ASP A 84 11.65 -26.41 -8.74
N GLN A 85 11.01 -25.24 -8.87
CA GLN A 85 9.56 -25.11 -8.94
C GLN A 85 8.98 -25.89 -10.13
N GLY A 86 9.72 -26.02 -11.23
CA GLY A 86 9.34 -26.84 -12.39
C GLY A 86 9.31 -28.35 -12.09
N GLN A 87 9.97 -28.79 -11.02
CA GLN A 87 9.94 -30.17 -10.53
C GLN A 87 8.84 -30.39 -9.48
N VAL A 88 8.20 -29.34 -8.95
CA VAL A 88 7.14 -29.47 -7.94
C VAL A 88 5.76 -29.45 -8.62
N PRO A 89 4.94 -30.50 -8.47
CA PRO A 89 3.56 -30.52 -8.98
C PRO A 89 2.73 -29.37 -8.45
N ASP A 90 1.84 -28.83 -9.27
CA ASP A 90 1.03 -27.66 -8.93
C ASP A 90 0.28 -27.80 -7.60
N HIS A 91 -0.34 -28.97 -7.35
CA HIS A 91 -1.07 -29.23 -6.10
C HIS A 91 -0.19 -29.26 -4.83
N LEU A 92 1.14 -29.43 -4.98
CA LEU A 92 2.09 -29.37 -3.88
C LEU A 92 2.71 -27.99 -3.68
N ARG A 93 2.61 -27.09 -4.67
CA ARG A 93 3.22 -25.75 -4.61
C ARG A 93 2.68 -24.92 -3.44
N ARG A 94 1.40 -25.10 -3.09
CA ARG A 94 0.76 -24.46 -1.92
C ARG A 94 1.39 -24.81 -0.57
N PHE A 95 2.18 -25.89 -0.48
CA PHE A 95 2.88 -26.29 0.74
C PHE A 95 4.34 -25.79 0.80
N GLY A 96 4.84 -25.19 -0.30
CA GLY A 96 6.18 -24.65 -0.38
C GLY A 96 6.26 -23.16 -0.03
N THR A 97 7.47 -22.72 0.29
CA THR A 97 7.83 -21.29 0.39
C THR A 97 9.04 -21.04 -0.49
N ASP A 98 9.18 -19.87 -1.11
CA ASP A 98 10.31 -19.59 -1.99
C ASP A 98 11.66 -19.75 -1.27
N CYS A 99 12.63 -20.36 -1.94
CA CYS A 99 13.99 -20.60 -1.43
C CYS A 99 15.10 -20.25 -2.42
N GLY A 100 14.79 -19.40 -3.41
CA GLY A 100 15.72 -18.97 -4.46
C GLY A 100 14.98 -18.31 -5.61
N GLN A 101 15.65 -18.11 -6.74
CA GLN A 101 15.03 -17.49 -7.92
C GLN A 101 13.91 -18.35 -8.53
N ASP A 102 14.03 -19.67 -8.49
CA ASP A 102 13.06 -20.60 -9.10
C ASP A 102 12.80 -21.84 -8.22
N GLY A 103 12.94 -21.72 -6.91
CA GLY A 103 12.92 -22.88 -5.99
C GLY A 103 11.83 -22.78 -4.92
N LEU A 104 11.18 -23.89 -4.62
CA LEU A 104 10.25 -24.06 -3.51
C LEU A 104 10.84 -24.92 -2.40
N CYS A 105 10.71 -24.44 -1.17
CA CYS A 105 11.13 -25.10 0.05
C CYS A 105 10.07 -26.11 0.47
N ILE A 106 10.28 -27.38 0.15
CA ILE A 106 9.31 -28.44 0.41
C ILE A 106 9.75 -29.25 1.64
N PRO A 107 8.86 -29.47 2.63
CA PRO A 107 9.13 -30.36 3.76
C PRO A 107 9.52 -31.77 3.31
N SER A 108 10.57 -32.33 3.90
CA SER A 108 11.15 -33.63 3.53
C SER A 108 10.14 -34.77 3.69
N LYS A 109 9.18 -34.65 4.63
CA LYS A 109 8.09 -35.61 4.81
C LYS A 109 7.19 -35.72 3.57
N ILE A 110 7.01 -34.63 2.82
CA ILE A 110 6.29 -34.63 1.53
C ILE A 110 7.12 -35.34 0.46
N LEU A 111 8.44 -35.10 0.44
CA LEU A 111 9.38 -35.69 -0.53
C LEU A 111 9.66 -37.18 -0.31
N GLN A 112 9.41 -37.68 0.90
CA GLN A 112 9.58 -39.09 1.23
C GLN A 112 8.28 -39.89 1.11
N ALA A 113 7.13 -39.20 1.05
CA ALA A 113 5.83 -39.84 0.96
C ALA A 113 5.68 -40.55 -0.40
N VAL A 114 5.21 -41.80 -0.36
CA VAL A 114 4.99 -42.59 -1.58
C VAL A 114 3.57 -42.41 -2.11
N ASP A 115 2.58 -42.47 -1.20
CA ASP A 115 1.15 -42.41 -1.56
C ASP A 115 0.41 -41.27 -0.83
N HIS A 116 0.73 -41.02 0.44
CA HIS A 116 0.19 -39.92 1.21
C HIS A 116 1.16 -39.53 2.33
N VAL A 117 1.10 -38.29 2.77
CA VAL A 117 1.78 -37.85 3.99
C VAL A 117 0.90 -38.20 5.19
N PRO A 118 1.34 -39.03 6.15
CA PRO A 118 0.54 -39.35 7.30
C PRO A 118 0.25 -38.09 8.12
N LEU A 119 -1.03 -37.82 8.34
CA LEU A 119 -1.48 -36.69 9.13
C LEU A 119 -1.39 -37.04 10.62
N VAL A 120 -0.52 -36.34 11.34
CA VAL A 120 -0.54 -36.40 12.81
C VAL A 120 -1.48 -35.30 13.27
N GLU A 121 -2.70 -35.67 13.69
CA GLU A 121 -3.64 -34.67 14.25
C GLU A 121 -3.03 -34.10 15.55
N CYS A 122 -3.52 -33.00 16.07
CA CYS A 122 -3.03 -32.41 17.32
C CYS A 122 -4.08 -31.42 17.86
N THR A 123 -3.86 -30.89 19.05
CA THR A 123 -4.69 -29.82 19.64
C THR A 123 -4.00 -28.47 19.45
N SER A 124 -4.61 -27.60 18.65
CA SER A 124 -4.06 -26.29 18.31
C SER A 124 -4.53 -25.20 19.29
N ILE A 125 -4.29 -23.94 18.94
CA ILE A 125 -4.72 -22.75 19.69
C ILE A 125 -6.23 -22.81 19.93
N GLY A 126 -6.67 -22.38 21.12
CA GLY A 126 -8.08 -22.40 21.51
C GLY A 126 -8.67 -23.81 21.71
N HIS A 127 -7.83 -24.83 21.93
CA HIS A 127 -8.24 -26.24 22.06
C HIS A 127 -8.97 -26.81 20.83
N ARG A 128 -8.74 -26.23 19.65
CA ARG A 128 -9.34 -26.68 18.39
C ARG A 128 -8.55 -27.84 17.79
N ALA A 129 -9.23 -28.62 16.95
CA ALA A 129 -8.57 -29.66 16.17
C ALA A 129 -7.53 -29.04 15.22
N GLY A 130 -6.39 -29.67 15.10
CA GLY A 130 -5.32 -29.28 14.20
C GLY A 130 -4.56 -30.48 13.67
N ALA A 131 -3.52 -30.20 12.88
CA ALA A 131 -2.55 -31.20 12.47
C ALA A 131 -1.14 -30.64 12.43
N CYS A 132 -0.20 -31.54 12.63
CA CYS A 132 1.22 -31.22 12.60
C CYS A 132 1.64 -30.87 11.17
N ARG A 133 2.18 -29.66 11.05
CA ARG A 133 2.72 -29.11 9.81
C ARG A 133 4.13 -28.60 10.07
N SER A 134 5.00 -28.80 9.08
CA SER A 134 6.37 -28.33 9.17
C SER A 134 6.44 -26.84 9.29
N THR A 135 7.24 -26.33 10.23
CA THR A 135 7.54 -24.89 10.41
C THR A 135 8.14 -24.24 9.17
N CYS A 136 8.55 -25.05 8.20
CA CYS A 136 9.10 -24.62 6.93
C CYS A 136 8.03 -24.38 5.86
N GLY A 137 6.79 -24.85 6.08
CA GLY A 137 5.66 -24.56 5.22
C GLY A 137 5.06 -23.19 5.55
N PRO A 138 4.37 -22.56 4.58
CA PRO A 138 3.85 -21.20 4.72
C PRO A 138 2.92 -21.07 5.94
N LEU A 139 1.98 -22.01 6.13
CA LEU A 139 1.04 -21.96 7.25
C LEU A 139 1.66 -22.02 8.64
N ALA A 140 2.62 -22.93 8.87
CA ALA A 140 3.22 -23.05 10.20
C ALA A 140 4.20 -21.90 10.48
N ARG A 141 4.87 -21.41 9.43
CA ARG A 141 5.73 -20.22 9.51
C ARG A 141 4.92 -18.96 9.81
N PHE A 142 3.74 -18.86 9.20
CA PHE A 142 2.77 -17.77 9.34
C PHE A 142 2.39 -17.56 10.80
N TYR A 143 1.86 -18.58 11.47
CA TYR A 143 1.50 -18.48 12.88
C TYR A 143 2.74 -18.49 13.79
N GLY A 144 3.92 -18.80 13.22
CA GLY A 144 5.22 -18.68 13.86
C GLY A 144 5.33 -19.45 15.18
N GLY A 145 5.86 -18.77 16.20
CA GLY A 145 6.05 -19.34 17.53
C GLY A 145 4.76 -19.51 18.35
N GLN A 146 3.60 -19.09 17.83
CA GLN A 146 2.34 -19.08 18.56
C GLN A 146 1.63 -20.45 18.55
N LEU A 147 1.90 -21.27 17.54
CA LEU A 147 1.35 -22.61 17.46
C LEU A 147 1.94 -23.50 18.57
N PRO A 148 1.12 -24.30 19.25
CA PRO A 148 1.64 -25.25 20.21
C PRO A 148 2.41 -26.36 19.50
N GLN A 149 3.41 -26.92 20.18
CA GLN A 149 4.08 -28.15 19.76
C GLN A 149 3.12 -29.35 19.84
N ASP A 150 2.28 -29.41 20.89
CA ASP A 150 1.45 -30.56 21.25
C ASP A 150 2.21 -31.90 21.09
N ARG A 151 1.73 -32.79 20.21
CA ARG A 151 2.35 -34.08 19.90
C ARG A 151 3.11 -34.10 18.58
N CYS A 152 3.38 -32.94 17.99
CA CYS A 152 4.12 -32.80 16.75
C CYS A 152 5.63 -33.02 16.98
N ASP A 153 6.32 -33.48 15.94
CA ASP A 153 7.77 -33.68 15.98
C ASP A 153 8.54 -32.36 16.07
N ASP A 154 9.82 -32.43 16.44
CA ASP A 154 10.73 -31.29 16.41
C ASP A 154 10.80 -30.70 14.99
N GLY A 155 10.42 -29.43 14.86
CA GLY A 155 10.32 -28.72 13.57
C GLY A 155 8.96 -28.78 12.89
N ASP A 156 7.98 -29.37 13.54
CA ASP A 156 6.56 -29.22 13.21
C ASP A 156 5.84 -28.38 14.30
N ARG A 157 4.68 -27.84 13.93
CA ARG A 157 3.78 -27.11 14.82
C ARG A 157 2.34 -27.55 14.56
N CYS A 158 1.51 -27.47 15.59
CA CYS A 158 0.11 -27.85 15.49
C CYS A 158 -0.72 -26.73 14.85
N VAL A 159 -0.90 -26.78 13.53
CA VAL A 159 -1.69 -25.80 12.78
C VAL A 159 -3.18 -26.17 12.88
N PRO A 160 -4.09 -25.23 13.18
CA PRO A 160 -5.51 -25.53 13.34
C PRO A 160 -6.12 -25.94 11.99
N CYS A 161 -7.10 -26.86 11.99
CA CYS A 161 -7.77 -27.34 10.77
C CYS A 161 -8.60 -26.25 10.08
N VAL A 162 -9.15 -25.36 10.89
CA VAL A 162 -9.99 -24.24 10.53
C VAL A 162 -9.30 -23.01 11.06
N ASP A 163 -9.17 -21.99 10.21
CA ASP A 163 -8.51 -20.76 10.58
C ASP A 163 -9.27 -20.22 11.79
N PRO A 164 -8.59 -19.99 12.93
CA PRO A 164 -9.27 -19.50 14.11
C PRO A 164 -10.02 -18.23 13.78
N ASP A 165 -9.44 -17.42 12.89
CA ASP A 165 -9.86 -16.10 12.45
C ASP A 165 -11.03 -16.26 11.48
N THR A 166 -10.79 -16.60 10.21
CA THR A 166 -11.83 -16.58 9.17
C THR A 166 -12.90 -17.66 9.33
N GLY A 167 -12.66 -18.69 10.14
CA GLY A 167 -13.52 -19.86 10.21
C GLY A 167 -13.45 -20.76 8.96
N GLU A 168 -12.58 -20.43 8.00
CA GLU A 168 -12.40 -21.21 6.77
C GLU A 168 -11.42 -22.37 6.98
N PRO A 169 -11.49 -23.44 6.16
CA PRO A 169 -10.50 -24.51 6.20
C PRO A 169 -9.10 -23.99 5.88
N THR A 170 -8.14 -24.22 6.77
CA THR A 170 -6.73 -23.84 6.54
C THR A 170 -6.01 -24.78 5.56
N GLY A 171 -6.64 -25.92 5.22
CA GLY A 171 -5.98 -27.05 4.56
C GLY A 171 -4.98 -27.80 5.45
N ALA A 172 -4.79 -27.39 6.71
CA ALA A 172 -3.88 -28.06 7.63
C ALA A 172 -4.33 -29.48 7.98
N CYS A 173 -5.62 -29.78 7.90
CA CYS A 173 -6.13 -31.13 8.15
C CYS A 173 -6.48 -31.89 6.87
N GLU A 174 -6.23 -31.29 5.71
CA GLU A 174 -6.29 -32.03 4.45
C GLU A 174 -5.14 -33.02 4.36
N SER A 175 -5.45 -34.24 3.93
CA SER A 175 -4.40 -35.20 3.58
C SER A 175 -3.69 -34.71 2.32
N VAL A 176 -2.36 -34.67 2.36
CA VAL A 176 -1.56 -34.46 1.14
C VAL A 176 -1.61 -35.79 0.38
N GLN A 177 -2.54 -35.88 -0.56
CA GLN A 177 -2.67 -37.03 -1.45
C GLN A 177 -1.75 -36.84 -2.66
N CYS A 178 -0.99 -37.87 -2.96
CA CYS A 178 0.01 -37.87 -4.02
C CYS A 178 -0.53 -38.41 -5.36
N LEU A 179 -1.84 -38.51 -5.52
CA LEU A 179 -2.44 -39.20 -6.67
C LEU A 179 -2.46 -38.29 -7.91
N PRO A 180 -2.22 -38.85 -9.11
CA PRO A 180 -2.41 -38.12 -10.35
C PRO A 180 -3.86 -37.69 -10.47
N GLN A 181 -4.12 -36.42 -10.77
CA GLN A 181 -5.44 -35.90 -11.11
C GLN A 181 -5.89 -36.38 -12.51
N SER A 182 -5.80 -37.69 -12.78
CA SER A 182 -6.27 -38.28 -14.03
C SER A 182 -7.79 -38.48 -13.98
N GLY A 183 -8.53 -37.37 -14.18
CA GLY A 183 -9.87 -37.39 -14.77
C GLY A 183 -10.95 -38.23 -14.09
N HIS A 184 -10.90 -38.39 -12.76
CA HIS A 184 -12.05 -38.86 -12.02
C HIS A 184 -12.78 -37.67 -11.42
N ASP A 185 -14.01 -37.46 -11.90
CA ASP A 185 -15.05 -36.64 -11.29
C ASP A 185 -15.26 -37.15 -9.87
N ILE A 186 -14.44 -36.70 -8.92
CA ILE A 186 -14.76 -36.83 -7.50
C ILE A 186 -15.98 -35.93 -7.33
N PRO A 187 -17.16 -36.48 -6.98
CA PRO A 187 -18.30 -35.64 -6.66
C PRO A 187 -17.84 -34.74 -5.53
N GLU A 188 -17.86 -33.44 -5.80
CA GLU A 188 -17.60 -32.36 -4.86
C GLU A 188 -18.44 -32.65 -3.62
N GLN A 189 -17.82 -33.27 -2.61
CA GLN A 189 -18.42 -33.38 -1.30
C GLN A 189 -18.28 -31.99 -0.73
N GLU A 190 -19.34 -31.20 -0.86
CA GLU A 190 -19.55 -30.00 -0.07
C GLU A 190 -19.21 -30.39 1.38
N PRO A 191 -18.14 -29.82 1.97
CA PRO A 191 -17.82 -30.11 3.35
C PRO A 191 -19.07 -29.78 4.15
N GLU A 192 -19.58 -30.73 4.93
CA GLU A 192 -20.66 -30.46 5.86
C GLU A 192 -20.10 -29.49 6.91
N SER A 193 -20.23 -28.19 6.62
CA SER A 193 -19.92 -27.04 7.46
C SER A 193 -20.88 -27.03 8.65
N GLY A 194 -20.75 -28.02 9.51
CA GLY A 194 -21.41 -28.08 10.79
C GLY A 194 -20.53 -27.40 11.82
N LEU A 195 -21.03 -26.27 12.37
CA LEU A 195 -20.64 -25.63 13.64
C LEU A 195 -19.83 -24.32 13.59
N GLY A 196 -19.83 -23.58 12.48
CA GLY A 196 -19.57 -22.14 12.50
C GLY A 196 -20.79 -21.42 11.95
N GLY A 197 -21.38 -20.48 12.69
CA GLY A 197 -22.33 -19.56 12.06
C GLY A 197 -21.59 -18.80 10.97
N GLU A 198 -22.19 -18.71 9.78
CA GLU A 198 -21.65 -17.92 8.67
C GLU A 198 -21.57 -16.46 9.16
N PHE A 199 -20.35 -15.93 9.32
CA PHE A 199 -20.16 -14.52 9.61
C PHE A 199 -20.56 -13.74 8.36
N SER A 200 -21.27 -12.64 8.56
CA SER A 200 -21.71 -11.75 7.49
C SER A 200 -21.71 -10.31 7.98
N CYS A 201 -21.92 -9.36 7.09
CA CYS A 201 -22.08 -7.95 7.46
C CYS A 201 -23.26 -7.71 8.41
N GLU A 202 -24.34 -8.49 8.28
CA GLU A 202 -25.48 -8.42 9.20
C GLU A 202 -25.26 -9.18 10.50
N ASN A 203 -24.26 -10.06 10.55
CA ASN A 203 -23.93 -10.90 11.69
C ASN A 203 -22.40 -11.01 11.85
N PRO A 204 -21.71 -9.89 12.17
CA PRO A 204 -20.28 -9.91 12.42
C PRO A 204 -19.98 -10.73 13.70
N PRO A 205 -18.73 -11.16 13.91
CA PRO A 205 -18.35 -11.87 15.12
C PRO A 205 -18.59 -11.01 16.39
N ASP A 206 -19.23 -11.60 17.40
CA ASP A 206 -19.53 -10.91 18.69
C ASP A 206 -18.27 -10.61 19.53
N GLU A 207 -17.20 -11.39 19.33
CA GLU A 207 -15.92 -11.24 20.02
C GLU A 207 -14.79 -11.20 18.99
N PRO A 208 -13.75 -10.37 19.21
CA PRO A 208 -12.59 -10.35 18.32
C PRO A 208 -11.94 -11.72 18.35
N VAL A 209 -11.79 -12.29 17.16
CA VAL A 209 -11.30 -13.65 17.01
C VAL A 209 -9.77 -13.69 16.96
N ILE A 210 -9.18 -12.63 16.39
CA ILE A 210 -7.75 -12.34 16.44
C ILE A 210 -7.49 -11.42 17.64
N ASP A 211 -6.56 -11.81 18.53
CA ASP A 211 -5.98 -10.85 19.48
C ASP A 211 -5.00 -9.94 18.73
N VAL A 212 -5.43 -8.72 18.40
CA VAL A 212 -4.63 -7.74 17.66
C VAL A 212 -3.28 -7.42 18.29
N ASN A 213 -3.08 -7.71 19.58
CA ASN A 213 -1.82 -7.45 20.28
C ASN A 213 -0.71 -8.46 19.92
N ILE A 214 -1.04 -9.57 19.25
CA ILE A 214 -0.05 -10.54 18.78
C ILE A 214 0.57 -10.16 17.43
N LEU A 215 -0.10 -9.25 16.70
CA LEU A 215 0.35 -8.78 15.40
C LEU A 215 1.33 -7.60 15.55
N PRO A 216 2.34 -7.45 14.68
CA PRO A 216 3.21 -6.28 14.70
C PRO A 216 2.45 -5.00 14.39
N GLU A 217 2.83 -3.88 15.02
CA GLU A 217 2.27 -2.56 14.69
C GLU A 217 2.84 -2.05 13.36
N CYS A 218 2.01 -1.38 12.57
CA CYS A 218 2.40 -0.77 11.27
C CYS A 218 1.93 0.68 11.11
N GLY A 219 1.26 1.23 12.13
CA GLY A 219 0.66 2.55 12.12
C GLY A 219 -0.08 2.82 13.42
N VAL A 220 -0.69 4.00 13.51
CA VAL A 220 -1.54 4.34 14.67
C VAL A 220 -2.84 3.54 14.55
N GLN A 221 -3.12 2.69 15.54
CA GLN A 221 -4.29 1.80 15.57
C GLN A 221 -4.36 0.87 14.33
N ALA A 222 -3.22 0.31 13.95
CA ALA A 222 -3.14 -0.64 12.84
C ALA A 222 -2.11 -1.74 13.12
N ARG A 223 -2.31 -2.89 12.45
CA ARG A 223 -1.50 -4.10 12.60
C ARG A 223 -1.11 -4.69 11.25
N CYS A 224 0.08 -5.28 11.21
CA CYS A 224 0.52 -6.09 10.10
C CYS A 224 -0.22 -7.42 10.09
N VAL A 225 -1.22 -7.52 9.22
CA VAL A 225 -1.92 -8.76 8.93
C VAL A 225 -1.24 -9.39 7.73
N PRO A 226 -0.86 -10.68 7.79
CA PRO A 226 -0.29 -11.33 6.62
C PRO A 226 -1.24 -11.30 5.42
N THR A 227 -0.68 -11.14 4.22
CA THR A 227 -1.46 -10.91 2.99
C THR A 227 -2.51 -12.00 2.72
N LEU A 228 -2.23 -13.25 3.11
CA LEU A 228 -3.14 -14.39 2.93
C LEU A 228 -4.44 -14.29 3.77
N LEU A 229 -4.45 -13.55 4.87
CA LEU A 229 -5.66 -13.31 5.69
C LEU A 229 -6.38 -12.02 5.33
N VAL A 230 -5.79 -11.20 4.47
CA VAL A 230 -6.45 -10.00 3.96
C VAL A 230 -7.22 -10.37 2.71
N GLU A 231 -8.48 -9.98 2.65
CA GLU A 231 -9.34 -10.16 1.49
C GLU A 231 -8.68 -9.58 0.23
N GLU A 232 -8.80 -10.29 -0.90
CA GLU A 232 -8.07 -9.93 -2.13
C GLU A 232 -8.35 -8.50 -2.58
N ASP A 233 -9.62 -8.09 -2.55
CA ASP A 233 -10.07 -6.77 -2.99
C ASP A 233 -9.52 -5.63 -2.11
N LEU A 234 -9.21 -5.90 -0.83
CA LEU A 234 -8.66 -4.90 0.09
C LEU A 234 -7.14 -4.78 0.02
N ARG A 235 -6.43 -5.77 -0.56
CA ARG A 235 -4.95 -5.82 -0.52
C ARG A 235 -4.29 -4.66 -1.23
N ASP A 236 -4.91 -4.13 -2.27
CA ASP A 236 -4.36 -3.04 -3.08
C ASP A 236 -4.60 -1.67 -2.44
N ASP A 237 -5.60 -1.57 -1.56
CA ASP A 237 -5.93 -0.35 -0.82
C ASP A 237 -5.14 -0.19 0.49
N LEU A 238 -4.30 -1.16 0.85
CA LEU A 238 -3.56 -1.17 2.10
C LEU A 238 -2.06 -1.07 1.88
N SER A 239 -1.38 -0.33 2.75
CA SER A 239 0.08 -0.24 2.74
C SER A 239 0.73 -1.61 2.99
N SER A 240 1.83 -1.94 2.30
CA SER A 240 2.66 -3.10 2.64
C SER A 240 3.29 -2.96 4.04
N CYS A 241 3.43 -4.09 4.71
CA CYS A 241 4.26 -4.22 5.91
C CYS A 241 5.75 -4.42 5.57
N GLU A 242 6.62 -4.41 6.59
CA GLU A 242 8.05 -4.69 6.40
C GLU A 242 8.27 -6.04 5.68
N ASN A 243 9.13 -6.02 4.67
CA ASN A 243 9.46 -7.17 3.81
C ASN A 243 8.32 -7.71 2.93
N ASP A 244 7.23 -6.94 2.74
CA ASP A 244 6.08 -7.32 1.91
C ASP A 244 5.35 -8.62 2.34
N GLU A 245 5.60 -9.09 3.58
CA GLU A 245 4.98 -10.31 4.12
C GLU A 245 3.53 -10.08 4.61
N GLY A 246 3.04 -8.83 4.61
CA GLY A 246 1.69 -8.49 5.06
C GLY A 246 1.18 -7.13 4.55
N ARG A 247 -0.02 -6.78 5.01
CA ARG A 247 -0.70 -5.49 4.79
C ARG A 247 -0.98 -4.81 6.13
N CYS A 248 -0.87 -3.50 6.13
CA CYS A 248 -1.15 -2.68 7.30
C CYS A 248 -2.64 -2.41 7.41
N VAL A 249 -3.33 -3.18 8.26
CA VAL A 249 -4.79 -3.17 8.41
C VAL A 249 -5.18 -2.40 9.68
N PRO A 250 -6.18 -1.52 9.66
CA PRO A 250 -6.73 -0.90 10.87
C PRO A 250 -7.19 -1.95 11.89
N GLU A 251 -6.93 -1.73 13.18
CA GLU A 251 -7.27 -2.70 14.24
C GLU A 251 -8.75 -3.10 14.21
N GLU A 252 -9.66 -2.15 13.98
CA GLU A 252 -11.11 -2.40 13.90
C GLU A 252 -11.48 -3.39 12.79
N LEU A 253 -10.79 -3.33 11.66
CA LEU A 253 -11.02 -4.22 10.52
C LEU A 253 -10.43 -5.62 10.80
N VAL A 254 -9.34 -5.71 11.57
CA VAL A 254 -8.78 -7.00 12.04
C VAL A 254 -9.72 -7.64 13.06
N GLU A 255 -10.20 -6.87 14.05
CA GLU A 255 -11.10 -7.34 15.09
C GLU A 255 -12.42 -7.86 14.52
N ALA A 256 -12.93 -7.19 13.48
CA ALA A 256 -14.15 -7.57 12.76
C ALA A 256 -13.91 -8.59 11.63
N GLN A 257 -12.67 -9.00 11.36
CA GLN A 257 -12.29 -9.89 10.25
C GLN A 257 -12.78 -9.45 8.87
N GLY A 258 -12.64 -8.17 8.54
CA GLY A 258 -13.18 -7.63 7.29
C GLY A 258 -14.67 -7.27 7.36
N PHE A 259 -15.44 -7.81 8.31
CA PHE A 259 -16.87 -7.51 8.48
C PHE A 259 -17.14 -6.20 9.25
N TRP A 260 -16.40 -5.14 8.92
CA TRP A 260 -16.53 -3.84 9.55
C TRP A 260 -17.14 -2.84 8.57
N THR A 261 -18.13 -2.07 9.04
CA THR A 261 -18.66 -0.91 8.32
C THR A 261 -18.07 0.36 8.95
N PRO A 262 -17.30 1.15 8.21
CA PRO A 262 -16.73 2.38 8.74
C PRO A 262 -17.82 3.34 9.26
N PRO A 263 -17.60 4.05 10.38
CA PRO A 263 -18.52 5.09 10.83
C PRO A 263 -18.73 6.17 9.77
N SER A 264 -19.99 6.55 9.54
CA SER A 264 -20.30 7.65 8.61
C SER A 264 -19.84 9.00 9.17
N CYS A 265 -19.46 9.89 8.25
CA CYS A 265 -19.14 11.28 8.54
C CYS A 265 -19.72 12.19 7.46
N GLU A 266 -19.81 13.49 7.76
CA GLU A 266 -20.19 14.51 6.78
C GLU A 266 -18.93 15.25 6.32
N PHE A 267 -18.60 15.11 5.04
CA PHE A 267 -17.52 15.83 4.40
C PHE A 267 -17.95 17.27 4.05
N PRO A 268 -17.04 18.26 4.04
CA PRO A 268 -17.39 19.63 3.70
C PRO A 268 -18.17 19.74 2.39
N GLY A 269 -19.28 20.49 2.44
CA GLY A 269 -20.25 20.54 1.33
C GLY A 269 -21.44 19.60 1.51
N GLY A 270 -21.55 18.91 2.66
CA GLY A 270 -22.68 18.04 2.98
C GLY A 270 -22.63 16.68 2.29
N LEU A 271 -21.45 16.29 1.77
CA LEU A 271 -21.26 15.00 1.16
C LEU A 271 -21.16 13.92 2.22
N GLU A 272 -21.77 12.79 1.93
CA GLU A 272 -21.59 11.59 2.72
C GLU A 272 -20.14 11.09 2.61
N GLY A 273 -19.59 10.64 3.72
CA GLY A 273 -18.29 10.01 3.76
C GLY A 273 -18.17 8.94 4.84
N ARG A 274 -16.97 8.37 4.93
CA ARG A 274 -16.56 7.37 5.93
C ARG A 274 -15.34 7.82 6.69
N CYS A 275 -15.32 7.49 7.97
CA CYS A 275 -14.15 7.61 8.80
C CYS A 275 -13.19 6.48 8.46
N LEU A 276 -12.15 6.80 7.71
CA LEU A 276 -11.13 5.84 7.30
C LEU A 276 -9.80 6.18 7.95
N SER A 277 -9.07 5.14 8.34
CA SER A 277 -7.76 5.27 8.94
C SER A 277 -6.74 5.86 7.96
N THR A 278 -5.82 6.67 8.48
CA THR A 278 -4.72 7.24 7.68
C THR A 278 -3.69 6.20 7.21
N VAL A 279 -3.83 4.92 7.60
CA VAL A 279 -2.98 3.82 7.10
C VAL A 279 -3.36 3.32 5.70
N PHE A 280 -4.59 3.62 5.25
CA PHE A 280 -4.97 3.51 3.84
C PHE A 280 -4.16 4.55 3.05
N PRO A 281 -3.32 4.16 2.06
CA PRO A 281 -2.46 5.10 1.35
C PRO A 281 -3.21 6.30 0.78
N ALA A 282 -4.34 6.07 0.10
CA ALA A 282 -5.15 7.13 -0.50
C ALA A 282 -5.67 8.14 0.54
N VAL A 283 -5.94 7.70 1.78
CA VAL A 283 -6.39 8.57 2.88
C VAL A 283 -5.19 9.27 3.53
N GLY A 284 -4.10 8.55 3.75
CA GLY A 284 -2.87 9.05 4.38
C GLY A 284 -2.21 10.16 3.56
N GLU A 285 -2.09 9.98 2.25
CA GLU A 285 -1.52 10.97 1.31
C GLU A 285 -2.32 12.28 1.32
N ARG A 286 -3.65 12.17 1.45
CA ARG A 286 -4.58 13.29 1.42
C ARG A 286 -5.01 13.76 2.81
N ALA A 287 -4.39 13.27 3.88
CA ALA A 287 -4.86 13.50 5.25
C ALA A 287 -4.87 14.99 5.67
N HIS A 288 -4.16 15.85 4.94
CA HIS A 288 -4.12 17.29 5.14
C HIS A 288 -5.22 18.05 4.36
N GLU A 289 -5.77 17.44 3.32
CA GLU A 289 -6.90 17.95 2.52
C GLU A 289 -8.23 17.46 3.05
N LEU A 290 -8.25 16.25 3.59
CA LEU A 290 -9.43 15.64 4.15
C LEU A 290 -9.74 16.24 5.52
N SER A 291 -11.00 16.60 5.74
CA SER A 291 -11.45 17.03 7.06
C SER A 291 -11.48 15.83 8.02
N ARG A 292 -11.29 16.08 9.31
CA ARG A 292 -11.53 15.02 10.32
C ARG A 292 -13.03 14.76 10.52
N GLY A 293 -13.90 15.76 10.34
CA GLY A 293 -15.33 15.62 10.64
C GLY A 293 -15.58 15.12 12.07
N SER A 294 -16.41 14.09 12.19
CA SER A 294 -16.71 13.35 13.43
C SER A 294 -15.74 12.19 13.72
N CYS A 295 -14.75 11.96 12.86
CA CYS A 295 -13.85 10.81 12.95
C CYS A 295 -12.81 10.94 14.07
N GLN A 296 -12.18 9.81 14.41
CA GLN A 296 -11.12 9.74 15.41
C GLN A 296 -9.86 10.50 14.96
N GLU A 297 -8.90 10.65 15.87
CA GLU A 297 -7.68 11.44 15.62
C GLU A 297 -6.82 10.90 14.45
N HIS A 298 -6.75 9.57 14.34
CA HIS A 298 -5.96 8.85 13.34
C HIS A 298 -6.75 8.54 12.06
N GLU A 299 -7.98 9.07 11.95
CA GLU A 299 -8.89 8.89 10.83
C GLU A 299 -9.16 10.21 10.11
N ARG A 300 -9.62 10.12 8.87
CA ARG A 300 -10.14 11.25 8.10
C ARG A 300 -11.50 10.90 7.51
N CYS A 301 -12.33 11.93 7.39
CA CYS A 301 -13.58 11.80 6.68
C CYS A 301 -13.27 11.79 5.18
N SER A 302 -13.34 10.61 4.57
CA SER A 302 -13.16 10.40 3.14
C SER A 302 -14.54 10.37 2.47
N PRO A 303 -14.83 11.25 1.48
CA PRO A 303 -16.16 11.34 0.90
C PRO A 303 -16.44 10.13 -0.02
N CYS A 304 -17.66 9.59 -0.02
CA CYS A 304 -18.07 8.51 -0.93
C CYS A 304 -17.99 8.91 -2.41
N CYS A 305 -18.10 10.20 -2.68
CA CYS A 305 -18.05 10.77 -4.02
C CYS A 305 -16.92 11.80 -4.08
N ASP A 306 -16.17 11.84 -5.17
CA ASP A 306 -15.24 12.92 -5.42
C ASP A 306 -16.05 14.22 -5.57
N PRO A 307 -15.80 15.25 -4.74
CA PRO A 307 -16.64 16.45 -4.71
C PRO A 307 -16.50 17.32 -5.97
N THR A 308 -15.52 17.00 -6.82
CA THR A 308 -15.18 17.71 -8.06
C THR A 308 -15.71 17.01 -9.29
N THR A 309 -15.50 15.71 -9.41
CA THR A 309 -15.92 14.95 -10.61
C THR A 309 -17.30 14.34 -10.43
N GLY A 310 -17.76 14.15 -9.20
CA GLY A 310 -18.96 13.38 -8.91
C GLY A 310 -18.78 11.88 -9.18
N GLU A 311 -17.55 11.41 -9.32
CA GLU A 311 -17.29 9.97 -9.44
C GLU A 311 -17.32 9.33 -8.04
N LEU A 312 -17.70 8.06 -7.97
CA LEU A 312 -17.58 7.30 -6.74
C LEU A 312 -16.10 7.15 -6.38
N THR A 313 -15.80 7.27 -5.09
CA THR A 313 -14.51 6.88 -4.53
C THR A 313 -14.67 5.52 -3.86
N ASP A 314 -13.55 4.88 -3.54
CA ASP A 314 -13.55 3.63 -2.79
C ASP A 314 -13.81 3.84 -1.28
N ALA A 315 -14.05 5.08 -0.84
CA ALA A 315 -14.25 5.38 0.57
C ALA A 315 -15.46 4.68 1.19
N CYS A 316 -16.46 4.37 0.37
CA CYS A 316 -17.69 3.69 0.78
C CYS A 316 -17.77 2.28 0.16
N ASN A 317 -16.61 1.67 -0.08
CA ASN A 317 -16.47 0.29 -0.54
C ASN A 317 -15.40 -0.44 0.29
N VAL A 318 -15.39 -0.19 1.61
CA VAL A 318 -14.44 -0.79 2.55
C VAL A 318 -15.19 -1.73 3.48
N GLY A 319 -14.80 -3.00 3.49
CA GLY A 319 -15.40 -4.04 4.33
C GLY A 319 -16.88 -4.23 4.00
N CYS A 320 -17.73 -3.99 5.00
CA CYS A 320 -19.19 -4.16 4.90
C CYS A 320 -19.95 -2.90 4.49
N ASP A 321 -19.29 -1.92 3.87
CA ASP A 321 -19.98 -0.72 3.40
C ASP A 321 -20.76 -1.01 2.11
N GLU A 322 -22.07 -0.79 2.14
CA GLU A 322 -22.94 -0.97 0.96
C GLU A 322 -22.83 0.20 -0.05
N GLY A 323 -21.97 1.18 0.22
CA GLY A 323 -21.87 2.39 -0.57
C GLY A 323 -22.58 3.60 0.06
N PRO A 324 -22.62 4.72 -0.69
CA PRO A 324 -23.40 5.87 -0.27
C PRO A 324 -24.89 5.52 -0.16
N ALA A 325 -25.59 6.18 0.77
CA ALA A 325 -27.00 5.95 1.02
C ALA A 325 -27.84 6.08 -0.26
N GLU A 326 -28.90 5.27 -0.37
CA GLU A 326 -29.75 5.23 -1.56
C GLU A 326 -30.28 6.64 -1.91
N GLY A 327 -30.00 7.09 -3.14
CA GLY A 327 -30.38 8.43 -3.62
C GLY A 327 -29.34 9.52 -3.37
N THR A 328 -28.20 9.22 -2.72
CA THR A 328 -27.02 10.08 -2.73
C THR A 328 -26.54 10.21 -4.17
N GLN A 329 -26.71 11.41 -4.74
CA GLN A 329 -26.22 11.72 -6.07
C GLN A 329 -24.77 12.18 -5.93
N CYS A 330 -23.85 11.44 -6.54
CA CYS A 330 -22.48 11.91 -6.74
C CYS A 330 -22.47 12.95 -7.87
N GLU A 331 -23.12 14.09 -7.65
CA GLU A 331 -22.97 15.24 -8.54
C GLU A 331 -21.81 16.11 -8.03
N PRO A 332 -21.00 16.71 -8.92
CA PRO A 332 -20.05 17.74 -8.53
C PRO A 332 -20.75 18.84 -7.72
N ILE A 333 -20.42 18.94 -6.43
CA ILE A 333 -21.03 19.95 -5.56
C ILE A 333 -20.38 21.32 -5.73
N PHE A 334 -19.17 21.36 -6.28
CA PHE A 334 -18.42 22.58 -6.43
C PHE A 334 -18.67 23.20 -7.80
N THR A 335 -19.28 24.38 -7.81
CA THR A 335 -19.48 25.18 -9.00
C THR A 335 -18.15 25.55 -9.65
N SER A 336 -18.12 25.61 -10.97
CA SER A 336 -16.99 26.15 -11.71
C SER A 336 -16.81 27.65 -11.45
N CYS A 337 -15.57 28.12 -11.62
CA CYS A 337 -15.20 29.53 -11.56
C CYS A 337 -14.12 29.81 -12.60
N CYS A 338 -13.66 31.06 -12.72
CA CYS A 338 -12.60 31.41 -13.68
C CYS A 338 -12.95 31.02 -15.14
N GLU A 339 -14.21 31.17 -15.54
CA GLU A 339 -14.70 30.75 -16.87
C GLU A 339 -14.46 29.25 -17.13
N ASP A 340 -14.87 28.40 -16.19
CA ASP A 340 -14.70 26.93 -16.23
C ASP A 340 -13.23 26.45 -16.21
N ARG A 341 -12.30 27.30 -15.76
CA ARG A 341 -10.87 26.95 -15.60
C ARG A 341 -10.45 26.77 -14.15
N GLY A 342 -11.41 26.88 -13.23
CA GLY A 342 -11.24 26.56 -11.83
C GLY A 342 -12.54 26.10 -11.21
N GLN A 343 -12.45 25.75 -9.94
CA GLN A 343 -13.56 25.25 -9.16
C GLN A 343 -13.61 25.92 -7.79
N CYS A 344 -14.83 26.18 -7.33
CA CYS A 344 -15.07 26.80 -6.04
C CYS A 344 -14.87 25.77 -4.93
N LEU A 345 -13.81 25.89 -4.14
CA LEU A 345 -13.55 25.02 -2.99
C LEU A 345 -13.77 25.76 -1.67
N ALA A 346 -14.25 25.04 -0.66
CA ALA A 346 -14.37 25.56 0.70
C ALA A 346 -12.98 25.93 1.25
N ARG A 347 -12.87 27.04 1.97
CA ARG A 347 -11.56 27.54 2.44
C ARG A 347 -10.81 26.53 3.28
N GLU A 348 -11.51 25.71 4.04
CA GLU A 348 -10.96 24.63 4.86
C GLU A 348 -10.26 23.54 4.04
N LEU A 349 -10.73 23.24 2.83
CA LEU A 349 -10.14 22.24 1.92
C LEU A 349 -8.90 22.76 1.18
N ILE A 350 -8.64 24.07 1.25
CA ILE A 350 -7.51 24.70 0.59
C ILE A 350 -6.35 24.79 1.59
N PRO A 351 -5.11 24.38 1.24
CA PRO A 351 -3.96 24.55 2.11
C PRO A 351 -3.79 26.01 2.56
N ALA A 352 -3.46 26.23 3.84
CA ALA A 352 -3.46 27.57 4.43
C ALA A 352 -2.52 28.57 3.73
N GLY A 353 -1.45 28.07 3.10
CA GLY A 353 -0.51 28.86 2.29
C GLY A 353 -1.16 29.45 1.04
N ASP A 354 -1.98 28.68 0.35
CA ASP A 354 -2.53 29.05 -0.95
C ASP A 354 -3.74 29.98 -0.84
N ARG A 355 -4.46 29.93 0.28
CA ARG A 355 -5.65 30.77 0.55
C ARG A 355 -5.44 32.27 0.34
N ARG A 356 -4.20 32.76 0.38
CA ARG A 356 -3.87 34.19 0.18
C ARG A 356 -3.73 34.58 -1.29
N SER A 357 -3.45 33.60 -2.16
CA SER A 357 -3.25 33.77 -3.60
C SER A 357 -4.54 33.55 -4.40
N LEU A 358 -5.59 33.08 -3.73
CA LEU A 358 -6.87 32.72 -4.33
C LEU A 358 -7.94 33.76 -3.98
N GLU A 359 -8.84 34.01 -4.92
CA GLU A 359 -10.00 34.90 -4.72
C GLU A 359 -11.29 34.10 -4.63
N ARG A 360 -12.36 34.77 -4.19
CA ARG A 360 -13.70 34.21 -4.33
C ARG A 360 -14.13 34.10 -5.80
N ASP A 361 -13.75 35.04 -6.67
CA ASP A 361 -14.31 35.16 -8.02
C ASP A 361 -15.86 35.05 -8.01
N GLN A 362 -16.42 34.12 -8.78
CA GLN A 362 -17.85 33.82 -8.89
C GLN A 362 -18.36 32.88 -7.79
N CYS A 363 -17.48 32.42 -6.89
CA CYS A 363 -17.83 31.46 -5.86
C CYS A 363 -18.71 32.07 -4.76
N ASP A 364 -19.44 31.20 -4.08
CA ASP A 364 -20.24 31.57 -2.93
C ASP A 364 -19.41 32.06 -1.74
N ARG A 365 -20.10 32.66 -0.76
CA ARG A 365 -19.45 33.17 0.45
C ARG A 365 -18.82 32.02 1.24
N GLY A 366 -17.51 32.12 1.48
CA GLY A 366 -16.76 31.11 2.23
C GLY A 366 -15.95 30.17 1.33
N MET A 367 -16.14 30.26 0.00
CA MET A 367 -15.43 29.50 -1.01
C MET A 367 -14.35 30.37 -1.67
N LEU A 368 -13.30 29.73 -2.22
CA LEU A 368 -12.32 30.38 -3.10
C LEU A 368 -12.24 29.60 -4.42
N CYS A 369 -12.02 30.33 -5.50
CA CYS A 369 -11.79 29.79 -6.82
C CYS A 369 -10.38 29.21 -6.91
N VAL A 370 -10.28 27.89 -7.09
CA VAL A 370 -9.03 27.16 -7.25
C VAL A 370 -8.89 26.73 -8.71
N PRO A 371 -7.91 27.24 -9.46
CA PRO A 371 -7.72 26.84 -10.85
C PRO A 371 -7.41 25.33 -10.97
N HIS A 372 -7.88 24.68 -12.03
CA HIS A 372 -7.62 23.25 -12.26
C HIS A 372 -6.12 22.95 -12.32
N LEU A 373 -5.34 23.86 -12.90
CA LEU A 373 -3.87 23.78 -12.97
C LEU A 373 -3.18 23.70 -11.61
N VAL A 374 -3.81 24.11 -10.50
CA VAL A 374 -3.21 24.00 -9.15
C VAL A 374 -3.55 22.66 -8.49
N ARG A 375 -4.47 21.89 -9.10
CA ARG A 375 -5.00 20.63 -8.53
C ARG A 375 -4.40 19.38 -9.16
N GLU A 376 -3.69 19.51 -10.27
CA GLU A 376 -2.95 18.40 -10.86
C GLU A 376 -1.79 18.03 -9.92
N GLU A 377 -1.48 16.74 -9.78
CA GLU A 377 -0.43 16.25 -8.87
C GLU A 377 0.98 16.74 -9.26
N ASP A 378 1.20 17.02 -10.55
CA ASP A 378 2.42 17.59 -11.09
C ASP A 378 2.07 18.69 -12.10
N PRO A 379 1.64 19.86 -11.63
CA PRO A 379 1.23 20.92 -12.53
C PRO A 379 2.49 21.50 -13.15
N ARG A 380 2.68 21.22 -14.44
CA ARG A 380 3.77 21.77 -15.25
C ARG A 380 3.23 22.87 -16.16
N PRO A 381 2.93 24.07 -15.62
CA PRO A 381 2.51 25.20 -16.44
C PRO A 381 3.56 25.51 -17.49
N ALA A 382 3.10 25.93 -18.68
CA ALA A 382 4.01 26.36 -19.72
C ALA A 382 4.91 27.50 -19.21
N THR A 383 6.22 27.40 -19.45
CA THR A 383 7.14 28.47 -19.10
C THR A 383 6.96 29.66 -20.03
N CYS A 384 7.13 30.87 -19.51
CA CYS A 384 7.00 32.10 -20.27
C CYS A 384 8.13 33.08 -19.97
N ARG A 385 8.33 34.03 -20.89
CA ARG A 385 9.21 35.18 -20.71
C ARG A 385 8.40 36.47 -20.79
N GLY A 386 8.83 37.45 -20.02
CA GLY A 386 8.28 38.79 -20.06
C GLY A 386 9.31 39.85 -19.69
N GLU A 387 8.91 41.11 -19.80
CA GLU A 387 9.72 42.26 -19.39
C GLU A 387 8.97 43.07 -18.33
N MET A 388 9.67 43.45 -17.25
CA MET A 388 9.14 44.38 -16.26
C MET A 388 9.28 45.80 -16.81
N LEU A 389 8.20 46.37 -17.35
CA LEU A 389 8.22 47.66 -18.05
C LEU A 389 8.88 48.81 -17.26
N LEU A 390 8.77 48.82 -15.93
CA LEU A 390 9.36 49.85 -15.07
C LEU A 390 10.88 49.70 -14.85
N LEU A 391 11.41 48.48 -14.99
CA LEU A 391 12.82 48.18 -14.70
C LEU A 391 13.62 47.81 -15.96
N GLY A 392 12.95 47.55 -17.10
CA GLY A 392 13.59 47.08 -18.32
C GLY A 392 14.29 45.72 -18.17
N GLN A 393 13.91 44.94 -17.16
CA GLN A 393 14.49 43.63 -16.88
C GLN A 393 13.60 42.53 -17.44
N ALA A 394 14.20 41.62 -18.21
CA ALA A 394 13.56 40.38 -18.61
C ALA A 394 13.41 39.46 -17.40
N TYR A 395 12.33 38.68 -17.37
CA TYR A 395 12.10 37.65 -16.37
C TYR A 395 11.61 36.35 -17.02
N THR A 396 11.81 35.24 -16.31
CA THR A 396 11.20 33.94 -16.61
C THR A 396 10.09 33.68 -15.62
N GLY A 397 9.02 33.06 -16.10
CA GLY A 397 7.83 32.76 -15.33
C GLY A 397 7.12 31.52 -15.84
N VAL A 398 5.91 31.35 -15.33
CA VAL A 398 4.97 30.29 -15.70
C VAL A 398 3.65 30.91 -16.11
N CYS A 399 2.98 30.32 -17.09
CA CYS A 399 1.65 30.73 -17.52
C CYS A 399 0.63 30.21 -16.53
N LEU A 400 -0.05 31.13 -15.84
CA LEU A 400 -1.13 30.81 -14.92
C LEU A 400 -2.43 31.48 -15.41
N PRO A 401 -3.61 30.89 -15.10
CA PRO A 401 -4.89 31.50 -15.43
C PRO A 401 -4.99 32.93 -14.91
N ASP A 402 -5.47 33.82 -15.77
CA ASP A 402 -5.55 35.26 -15.50
C ASP A 402 -6.49 35.64 -14.35
N CYS A 403 -7.31 34.71 -13.88
CA CYS A 403 -8.17 34.83 -12.70
C CYS A 403 -7.43 34.68 -11.35
N LEU A 404 -6.17 34.24 -11.34
CA LEU A 404 -5.39 34.23 -10.10
C LEU A 404 -4.97 35.63 -9.69
N LYS A 405 -5.15 35.96 -8.41
CA LYS A 405 -4.71 37.24 -7.85
C LYS A 405 -3.25 37.17 -7.45
N VAL A 406 -2.41 37.27 -8.47
CA VAL A 406 -0.99 37.48 -8.23
C VAL A 406 -0.82 38.93 -7.79
N PRO A 407 -0.19 39.23 -6.63
CA PRO A 407 -0.04 40.59 -6.09
C PRO A 407 0.92 41.48 -6.92
N LEU A 408 1.11 41.17 -8.19
CA LEU A 408 1.95 41.90 -9.12
C LEU A 408 1.09 42.96 -9.80
N GLU A 409 0.95 44.12 -9.15
CA GLU A 409 0.43 45.35 -9.78
C GLU A 409 1.37 45.89 -10.90
N VAL A 410 2.43 45.16 -11.23
CA VAL A 410 3.39 45.55 -12.26
C VAL A 410 2.79 45.21 -13.62
N LEU A 411 2.64 46.24 -14.46
CA LEU A 411 2.30 46.10 -15.89
C LEU A 411 3.32 45.17 -16.56
N MET A 412 2.94 43.91 -16.73
CA MET A 412 3.74 42.88 -17.37
C MET A 412 3.18 42.63 -18.77
N VAL A 413 4.02 42.78 -19.77
CA VAL A 413 3.72 42.34 -21.14
C VAL A 413 4.30 40.94 -21.27
N SER A 414 3.45 39.94 -21.37
CA SER A 414 3.85 38.56 -21.67
C SER A 414 3.73 38.28 -23.16
N GLN A 415 4.69 37.54 -23.73
CA GLN A 415 4.67 37.16 -25.14
C GLN A 415 4.26 35.68 -25.36
N ASP A 416 4.38 34.84 -24.33
CA ASP A 416 4.37 33.38 -24.50
C ASP A 416 3.11 32.68 -23.96
N CYS A 417 2.27 33.36 -23.18
CA CYS A 417 1.08 32.75 -22.58
C CYS A 417 -0.17 32.85 -23.46
N GLY A 418 -1.12 31.93 -23.26
CA GLY A 418 -2.39 31.91 -23.96
C GLY A 418 -3.24 33.16 -23.69
N ARG A 419 -4.32 33.34 -24.48
CA ARG A 419 -5.17 34.55 -24.44
C ARG A 419 -5.88 34.82 -23.09
N GLN A 420 -5.87 33.87 -22.18
CA GLN A 420 -6.48 33.98 -20.86
C GLN A 420 -5.50 33.57 -19.74
N GLU A 421 -4.21 33.64 -20.02
CA GLU A 421 -3.16 33.34 -19.07
C GLU A 421 -2.28 34.57 -18.89
N LYS A 422 -1.67 34.68 -17.72
CA LYS A 422 -0.68 35.70 -17.41
C LYS A 422 0.64 35.02 -17.14
N CYS A 423 1.72 35.62 -17.65
CA CYS A 423 3.06 35.19 -17.30
C CYS A 423 3.37 35.65 -15.88
N VAL A 424 3.46 34.71 -14.94
CA VAL A 424 3.77 34.98 -13.55
C VAL A 424 5.26 34.70 -13.29
N PRO A 425 6.05 35.71 -12.90
CA PRO A 425 7.48 35.51 -12.64
C PRO A 425 7.70 34.53 -11.50
N CYS A 426 8.70 33.66 -11.63
CA CYS A 426 9.10 32.76 -10.55
C CYS A 426 9.88 33.45 -9.44
N ARG A 427 10.53 34.57 -9.75
CA ARG A 427 11.26 35.39 -8.79
C ARG A 427 10.83 36.84 -8.89
N GLY A 428 10.59 37.47 -7.74
CA GLY A 428 10.26 38.88 -7.64
C GLY A 428 11.47 39.78 -7.95
N PRO A 429 11.29 41.12 -7.96
CA PRO A 429 12.35 42.07 -8.30
C PRO A 429 13.60 42.00 -7.40
N LEU A 430 13.46 41.48 -6.17
CA LEU A 430 14.55 41.26 -5.22
C LEU A 430 15.17 39.86 -5.32
N GLY A 431 14.85 39.10 -6.36
CA GLY A 431 15.33 37.72 -6.58
C GLY A 431 14.70 36.66 -5.68
N ARG A 432 13.74 37.03 -4.81
CA ARG A 432 13.04 36.07 -3.93
C ARG A 432 11.99 35.26 -4.72
N PRO A 433 11.80 33.97 -4.41
CA PRO A 433 10.71 33.18 -4.98
C PRO A 433 9.36 33.87 -4.77
N THR A 434 8.50 33.84 -5.79
CA THR A 434 7.13 34.39 -5.69
C THR A 434 6.14 33.40 -5.09
N GLY A 435 6.49 32.11 -5.03
CA GLY A 435 5.57 31.04 -4.65
C GLY A 435 4.52 30.74 -5.72
N ALA A 436 4.75 31.14 -6.97
CA ALA A 436 3.88 30.79 -8.08
C ALA A 436 3.93 29.26 -8.32
N PRO A 437 2.78 28.57 -8.37
CA PRO A 437 2.74 27.12 -8.64
C PRO A 437 3.49 26.76 -9.93
N GLY A 438 4.29 25.69 -9.91
CA GLY A 438 5.06 25.19 -11.05
C GLY A 438 6.38 25.92 -11.33
N CYS A 439 6.77 26.90 -10.51
CA CYS A 439 8.11 27.49 -10.57
C CYS A 439 9.15 26.60 -9.87
N PRO A 440 10.37 26.48 -10.41
CA PRO A 440 11.45 25.75 -9.73
C PRO A 440 11.86 26.49 -8.46
N ASP A 441 12.12 25.73 -7.38
CA ASP A 441 12.61 26.23 -6.10
C ASP A 441 13.99 26.94 -6.20
#